data_AF-A0A815TKT4-F1
#
_entry.id   AF-A0A815TKT4-F1
#
_cell.length_a   1.000
_cell.length_b   1.000
_cell.length_c   1.000
_cell.angle_alpha   90.00
_cell.angle_beta   90.00
_cell.angle_gamma   90.00
#
_symmetry.space_group_name_H-M   'P 1'
#
loop_
_entity.id
_entity.type
_entity.pdbx_description
1 polymer ?
#
loop_
_entity_poly.entity_id
_entity_poly.type
_entity_poly.pdbx_seq_one_letter_code
_entity_poly.pdbx_strand_id
1 'polypeptide(L)'
;MDDDDFDQVSQILFDGVDSLSYIGQPGTLIPITENTRAVLCSEDFNNVIIVATRFGQGRCLVFAHNSYTNIFLNDETEDQDFVENCRKWLARGYDAEFVSINDADSMDDVAQDDKILIWNGHDTKNDVFISDLCAYLEHGGALICGATAWGWLQINDDKLLSDFPFTRFCDYIGVKITDNYIDCPNPIPFQPEVLCGCWHSHSD
;
A
#
# COMPACT_ATOMS: atom_id res chain seq x y z
N MET A 1 11.53 -18.07 -1.51
CA MET A 1 11.29 -17.12 -0.41
C MET A 1 9.97 -17.55 0.19
N ASP A 2 9.95 -17.83 1.49
CA ASP A 2 8.91 -18.64 2.14
C ASP A 2 7.55 -17.94 2.14
N ASP A 3 6.48 -18.68 1.85
CA ASP A 3 5.11 -18.19 1.99
C ASP A 3 4.81 -17.71 3.43
N ASP A 4 5.54 -18.26 4.42
CA ASP A 4 5.47 -17.89 5.84
C ASP A 4 5.71 -16.38 6.11
N ASP A 5 6.60 -15.72 5.35
CA ASP A 5 6.86 -14.28 5.50
C ASP A 5 5.67 -13.43 5.05
N PHE A 6 4.97 -13.88 3.99
CA PHE A 6 3.82 -13.14 3.50
C PHE A 6 2.57 -13.36 4.36
N ASP A 7 2.40 -14.55 4.91
CA ASP A 7 1.30 -14.85 5.82
C ASP A 7 1.40 -14.10 7.15
N GLN A 8 2.61 -13.69 7.55
CA GLN A 8 2.87 -12.90 8.76
C GLN A 8 3.15 -11.42 8.46
N VAL A 9 2.85 -10.94 7.25
CA VAL A 9 3.24 -9.58 6.82
C VAL A 9 2.76 -8.49 7.77
N SER A 10 1.54 -8.59 8.31
CA SER A 10 1.05 -7.64 9.31
C SER A 10 1.92 -7.58 10.56
N GLN A 11 2.32 -8.75 11.10
CA GLN A 11 3.17 -8.84 12.29
C GLN A 11 4.58 -8.35 12.00
N ILE A 12 5.09 -8.59 10.80
CA ILE A 12 6.42 -8.13 10.39
C ILE A 12 6.47 -6.62 10.26
N LEU A 13 5.45 -6.02 9.61
CA LEU A 13 5.40 -4.56 9.43
C LEU A 13 5.19 -3.83 10.76
N PHE A 14 4.48 -4.45 11.70
CA PHE A 14 4.21 -3.89 13.03
C PHE A 14 5.09 -4.49 14.15
N ASP A 15 6.23 -5.11 13.85
CA ASP A 15 7.13 -5.62 14.88
C ASP A 15 7.64 -4.45 15.76
N GLY A 16 7.30 -4.48 17.05
CA GLY A 16 7.57 -3.39 17.99
C GLY A 16 6.69 -2.14 17.84
N VAL A 17 5.65 -2.18 16.99
CA VAL A 17 4.75 -1.06 16.71
C VAL A 17 3.31 -1.41 17.13
N ASP A 18 2.77 -0.73 18.13
CA ASP A 18 1.42 -1.00 18.64
C ASP A 18 0.34 -0.18 17.93
N SER A 19 0.72 0.87 17.18
CA SER A 19 -0.21 1.77 16.51
C SER A 19 0.49 2.59 15.43
N LEU A 20 -0.27 3.10 14.47
CA LEU A 20 0.19 4.02 13.43
C LEU A 20 -0.48 5.40 13.60
N SER A 21 0.22 6.49 13.33
CA SER A 21 -0.35 7.84 13.37
C SER A 21 -1.58 7.99 12.48
N TYR A 22 -2.59 8.73 12.94
CA TYR A 22 -3.77 9.02 12.11
C TYR A 22 -3.49 10.20 11.18
N ILE A 23 -3.13 9.90 9.91
CA ILE A 23 -2.72 10.91 8.92
C ILE A 23 -3.76 11.03 7.80
N GLY A 24 -4.57 12.07 7.89
CA GLY A 24 -5.72 12.25 7.00
C GLY A 24 -6.83 11.23 7.26
N GLN A 25 -7.93 11.32 6.53
CA GLN A 25 -9.08 10.45 6.71
C GLN A 25 -9.04 9.32 5.67
N PRO A 26 -8.68 8.08 6.04
CA PRO A 26 -8.53 7.00 5.09
C PRO A 26 -9.86 6.56 4.49
N GLY A 27 -9.79 5.99 3.28
CA GLY A 27 -10.86 5.21 2.69
C GLY A 27 -10.85 3.76 3.18
N THR A 28 -11.37 2.85 2.36
CA THR A 28 -11.27 1.41 2.58
C THR A 28 -10.66 0.73 1.35
N LEU A 29 -9.82 -0.27 1.60
CA LEU A 29 -9.27 -1.17 0.61
C LEU A 29 -9.90 -2.55 0.72
N ILE A 30 -9.91 -3.30 -0.36
CA ILE A 30 -10.38 -4.69 -0.37
C ILE A 30 -9.31 -5.55 -1.04
N PRO A 31 -8.60 -6.41 -0.28
CA PRO A 31 -7.75 -7.44 -0.88
C PRO A 31 -8.62 -8.48 -1.59
N ILE A 32 -8.38 -8.75 -2.87
CA ILE A 32 -9.23 -9.64 -3.69
C ILE A 32 -8.52 -10.88 -4.25
N THR A 33 -7.24 -11.08 -3.93
CA THR A 33 -6.46 -12.23 -4.40
C THR A 33 -5.72 -12.95 -3.26
N GLU A 34 -5.30 -14.20 -3.51
CA GLU A 34 -4.44 -14.95 -2.60
C GLU A 34 -3.06 -14.30 -2.38
N ASN A 35 -2.68 -13.35 -3.24
CA ASN A 35 -1.44 -12.59 -3.14
C ASN A 35 -1.62 -11.24 -2.45
N THR A 36 -2.77 -11.00 -1.82
CA THR A 36 -3.07 -9.78 -1.06
C THR A 36 -3.40 -10.09 0.39
N ARG A 37 -3.01 -9.21 1.31
CA ARG A 37 -3.28 -9.34 2.76
C ARG A 37 -3.61 -7.97 3.34
N ALA A 38 -4.64 -7.91 4.18
CA ALA A 38 -4.87 -6.75 5.02
C ALA A 38 -3.74 -6.63 6.05
N VAL A 39 -3.20 -5.43 6.22
CA VAL A 39 -2.07 -5.14 7.11
C VAL A 39 -2.53 -4.31 8.32
N LEU A 40 -3.43 -3.37 8.10
CA LEU A 40 -4.03 -2.52 9.13
C LEU A 40 -5.49 -2.29 8.78
N CYS A 41 -6.38 -2.40 9.76
CA CYS A 41 -7.79 -2.07 9.66
C CYS A 41 -8.15 -1.04 10.74
N SER A 42 -9.31 -0.40 10.62
CA SER A 42 -9.89 0.31 11.76
C SER A 42 -10.50 -0.67 12.78
N GLU A 43 -11.15 -0.15 13.82
CA GLU A 43 -11.89 -0.96 14.80
C GLU A 43 -12.99 -1.83 14.15
N ASP A 44 -13.55 -1.39 13.02
CA ASP A 44 -14.38 -2.25 12.17
C ASP A 44 -13.48 -2.85 11.08
N PHE A 45 -13.24 -4.15 11.20
CA PHE A 45 -12.26 -4.89 10.41
C PHE A 45 -12.59 -5.02 8.93
N ASN A 46 -13.80 -4.62 8.52
CA ASN A 46 -14.13 -4.46 7.10
C ASN A 46 -13.46 -3.22 6.48
N ASN A 47 -13.00 -2.28 7.32
CA ASN A 47 -12.36 -1.05 6.89
C ASN A 47 -10.84 -1.22 6.88
N VAL A 48 -10.34 -1.90 5.86
CA VAL A 48 -8.90 -2.10 5.64
C VAL A 48 -8.26 -0.79 5.18
N ILE A 49 -7.19 -0.37 5.86
CA ILE A 49 -6.47 0.89 5.64
C ILE A 49 -5.19 0.64 4.82
N ILE A 50 -4.53 -0.48 5.08
CA ILE A 50 -3.28 -0.87 4.41
C ILE A 50 -3.44 -2.29 3.88
N VAL A 51 -3.08 -2.50 2.61
CA VAL A 51 -3.00 -3.82 2.00
C VAL A 51 -1.57 -4.07 1.54
N ALA A 52 -1.00 -5.22 1.90
CA ALA A 52 0.20 -5.74 1.28
C ALA A 52 -0.19 -6.62 0.08
N THR A 53 0.54 -6.48 -1.03
CA THR A 53 0.37 -7.31 -2.22
C THR A 53 1.71 -7.85 -2.73
N ARG A 54 1.68 -9.06 -3.27
CA ARG A 54 2.76 -9.62 -4.10
C ARG A 54 2.29 -9.59 -5.55
N PHE A 55 3.11 -9.00 -6.43
CA PHE A 55 2.83 -8.94 -7.87
C PHE A 55 4.05 -9.44 -8.64
N GLY A 56 3.93 -10.60 -9.30
CA GLY A 56 5.08 -11.34 -9.80
C GLY A 56 6.09 -11.63 -8.68
N GLN A 57 7.32 -11.12 -8.81
CA GLN A 57 8.35 -11.24 -7.79
C GLN A 57 8.41 -10.03 -6.84
N GLY A 58 7.65 -8.97 -7.09
CA GLY A 58 7.70 -7.72 -6.34
C GLY A 58 6.79 -7.68 -5.13
N ARG A 59 6.93 -6.61 -4.35
CA ARG A 59 6.14 -6.34 -3.14
C ARG A 59 5.59 -4.92 -3.20
N CYS A 60 4.33 -4.76 -2.82
CA CYS A 60 3.71 -3.46 -2.75
C CYS A 60 2.87 -3.27 -1.50
N LEU A 61 2.91 -2.07 -0.93
CA LEU A 61 2.00 -1.61 0.11
C LEU A 61 1.06 -0.55 -0.46
N VAL A 62 -0.24 -0.78 -0.33
CA VAL A 62 -1.30 0.13 -0.77
C VAL A 62 -1.96 0.76 0.45
N PHE A 63 -2.03 2.08 0.50
CA PHE A 63 -2.64 2.86 1.57
C PHE A 63 -3.95 3.51 1.10
N ALA A 64 -4.96 3.50 1.97
CA ALA A 64 -6.28 4.08 1.70
C ALA A 64 -6.31 5.63 1.76
N HIS A 65 -5.16 6.27 1.94
CA HIS A 65 -5.01 7.73 1.91
C HIS A 65 -3.60 8.09 1.44
N ASN A 66 -3.48 9.10 0.57
CA ASN A 66 -2.18 9.45 0.00
C ASN A 66 -1.21 10.05 1.02
N SER A 67 -1.68 10.72 2.07
CA SER A 67 -0.76 11.35 3.03
C SER A 67 0.12 10.36 3.79
N TYR A 68 -0.27 9.09 3.89
CA TYR A 68 0.60 8.06 4.48
C TYR A 68 1.87 7.83 3.65
N THR A 69 1.88 8.11 2.34
CA THR A 69 3.11 7.96 1.55
C THR A 69 4.20 8.93 1.99
N ASN A 70 3.84 10.04 2.66
CA ASN A 70 4.80 11.06 3.07
C ASN A 70 5.64 10.64 4.29
N ILE A 71 5.19 9.68 5.11
CA ILE A 71 5.98 9.23 6.27
C ILE A 71 7.28 8.55 5.83
N PHE A 72 7.29 7.93 4.65
CA PHE A 72 8.45 7.28 4.06
C PHE A 72 9.46 8.27 3.44
N LEU A 73 9.06 9.53 3.28
CA LEU A 73 9.90 10.62 2.77
C LEU A 73 10.28 11.61 3.88
N ASN A 74 9.90 11.33 5.14
CA ASN A 74 10.11 12.20 6.27
C ASN A 74 10.92 11.49 7.37
N ASP A 75 12.21 11.83 7.46
CA ASP A 75 13.11 11.29 8.48
C ASP A 75 12.70 11.67 9.92
N GLU A 76 11.83 12.67 10.10
CA GLU A 76 11.32 13.11 11.42
C GLU A 76 9.94 12.54 11.76
N THR A 77 9.44 11.56 11.01
CA THR A 77 8.14 10.92 11.32
C THR A 77 8.15 10.26 12.70
N GLU A 78 7.01 10.22 13.39
CA GLU A 78 6.87 9.48 14.64
C GLU A 78 6.74 7.95 14.43
N ASP A 79 6.40 7.53 13.20
CA ASP A 79 6.25 6.12 12.80
C ASP A 79 7.55 5.49 12.25
N GLN A 80 8.73 5.88 12.76
CA GLN A 80 10.03 5.43 12.19
C GLN A 80 10.19 3.91 12.20
N ASP A 81 9.79 3.24 13.29
CA ASP A 81 9.93 1.79 13.43
C ASP A 81 9.07 1.07 12.38
N PHE A 82 7.84 1.54 12.13
CA PHE A 82 6.98 1.03 11.06
C PHE A 82 7.60 1.25 9.68
N VAL A 83 8.16 2.44 9.42
CA VAL A 83 8.84 2.77 8.16
C VAL A 83 10.03 1.83 7.91
N GLU A 84 10.85 1.56 8.94
CA GLU A 84 12.01 0.68 8.81
C GLU A 84 11.62 -0.79 8.65
N ASN A 85 10.54 -1.24 9.29
CA ASN A 85 9.99 -2.58 9.06
C ASN A 85 9.46 -2.73 7.62
N CYS A 86 8.76 -1.71 7.11
CA CYS A 86 8.34 -1.65 5.71
C CYS A 86 9.55 -1.71 4.76
N ARG A 87 10.61 -0.93 5.02
CA ARG A 87 11.84 -0.93 4.21
C ARG A 87 12.42 -2.34 4.15
N LYS A 88 12.61 -3.00 5.29
CA LYS A 88 13.18 -4.36 5.37
C LYS A 88 12.34 -5.38 4.61
N TRP A 89 11.01 -5.35 4.80
CA TRP A 89 10.11 -6.28 4.12
C TRP A 89 10.08 -6.05 2.61
N LEU A 90 9.99 -4.80 2.16
CA LEU A 90 9.98 -4.46 0.73
C LEU A 90 11.32 -4.78 0.06
N ALA A 91 12.44 -4.45 0.71
CA ALA A 91 13.78 -4.62 0.17
C ALA A 91 14.32 -6.05 0.25
N ARG A 92 13.76 -6.93 1.07
CA ARG A 92 14.16 -8.36 1.09
C ARG A 92 15.68 -8.58 1.26
N GLY A 93 16.33 -7.69 2.01
CA GLY A 93 17.75 -7.77 2.36
C GLY A 93 18.70 -6.92 1.50
N TYR A 94 18.25 -6.19 0.48
CA TYR A 94 19.07 -5.13 -0.13
C TYR A 94 18.97 -3.82 0.66
N ASP A 95 20.00 -2.97 0.53
CA ASP A 95 19.97 -1.61 1.06
C ASP A 95 19.17 -0.73 0.10
N ALA A 96 18.06 -0.17 0.59
CA ALA A 96 17.03 0.40 -0.25
C ALA A 96 16.81 1.88 0.05
N GLU A 97 16.80 2.71 -0.99
CA GLU A 97 16.42 4.11 -0.91
C GLU A 97 14.94 4.31 -1.27
N PHE A 98 14.24 5.16 -0.51
CA PHE A 98 12.88 5.58 -0.84
C PHE A 98 12.90 6.69 -1.89
N VAL A 99 12.20 6.50 -3.01
CA VAL A 99 12.17 7.46 -4.13
C VAL A 99 10.74 7.81 -4.48
N SER A 100 10.38 9.09 -4.37
CA SER A 100 9.12 9.61 -4.88
C SER A 100 9.10 9.57 -6.40
N ILE A 101 8.04 8.99 -6.97
CA ILE A 101 7.81 8.98 -8.42
C ILE A 101 6.67 9.90 -8.84
N ASN A 102 6.15 10.75 -7.95
CA ASN A 102 5.02 11.65 -8.24
C ASN A 102 5.32 12.58 -9.43
N ASP A 103 6.53 13.12 -9.51
CA ASP A 103 6.96 14.04 -10.59
C ASP A 103 7.73 13.33 -11.72
N ALA A 104 7.79 11.99 -11.71
CA ALA A 104 8.47 11.22 -12.75
C ALA A 104 7.59 11.05 -14.00
N ASP A 105 8.15 11.35 -15.17
CA ASP A 105 7.48 11.18 -16.48
C ASP A 105 7.78 9.83 -17.14
N SER A 106 8.86 9.16 -16.73
CA SER A 106 9.30 7.84 -17.21
C SER A 106 9.83 6.98 -16.06
N MET A 107 9.76 5.66 -16.23
CA MET A 107 10.35 4.69 -15.30
C MET A 107 11.86 4.51 -15.52
N ASP A 108 12.42 4.91 -16.67
CA ASP A 108 13.83 4.65 -17.05
C ASP A 108 14.84 5.14 -16.00
N ASP A 109 14.57 6.28 -15.36
CA ASP A 109 15.49 6.91 -14.40
C ASP A 109 15.24 6.47 -12.95
N VAL A 110 14.06 5.89 -12.66
CA VAL A 110 13.63 5.56 -11.28
C VAL A 110 13.58 4.07 -11.00
N ALA A 111 13.39 3.22 -12.02
CA ALA A 111 13.29 1.76 -11.90
C ALA A 111 14.66 1.12 -11.68
N GLN A 112 15.22 1.28 -10.48
CA GLN A 112 16.50 0.70 -10.08
C GLN A 112 16.29 -0.35 -8.98
N ASP A 113 17.14 -1.38 -8.98
CA ASP A 113 17.03 -2.56 -8.10
C ASP A 113 17.21 -2.22 -6.61
N ASP A 114 17.86 -1.10 -6.30
CA ASP A 114 18.14 -0.60 -4.94
C ASP A 114 17.09 0.40 -4.45
N LYS A 115 15.95 0.56 -5.16
CA LYS A 115 14.92 1.55 -4.82
C LYS A 115 13.66 0.89 -4.29
N ILE A 116 12.94 1.66 -3.48
CA ILE A 116 11.53 1.45 -3.18
C ILE A 116 10.80 2.70 -3.69
N LEU A 117 9.95 2.52 -4.68
CA LEU A 117 9.22 3.62 -5.30
C LEU A 117 8.05 4.04 -4.43
N ILE A 118 7.76 5.34 -4.41
CA ILE A 118 6.66 5.92 -3.63
C ILE A 118 5.75 6.73 -4.56
N TRP A 119 4.47 6.37 -4.59
CA TRP A 119 3.48 7.02 -5.44
C TRP A 119 2.22 7.44 -4.68
N ASN A 120 1.88 8.73 -4.72
CA ASN A 120 0.71 9.29 -4.04
C ASN A 120 -0.63 9.03 -4.79
N GLY A 121 -0.59 8.32 -5.92
CA GLY A 121 -1.77 7.84 -6.65
C GLY A 121 -2.68 8.92 -7.25
N HIS A 122 -2.42 10.21 -7.03
CA HIS A 122 -3.31 11.30 -7.49
C HIS A 122 -2.89 11.85 -8.85
N ASP A 123 -1.61 11.84 -9.17
CA ASP A 123 -1.12 12.28 -10.47
C ASP A 123 -1.46 11.25 -11.56
N THR A 124 -1.73 11.75 -12.76
CA THR A 124 -2.06 10.89 -13.89
C THR A 124 -0.79 10.38 -14.54
N LYS A 125 -0.46 9.12 -14.28
CA LYS A 125 0.52 8.37 -15.07
C LYS A 125 -0.12 7.86 -16.35
N ASN A 126 0.60 7.95 -17.46
CA ASN A 126 0.12 7.40 -18.73
C ASN A 126 0.19 5.86 -18.73
N ASP A 127 -0.48 5.21 -19.69
CA ASP A 127 -0.53 3.75 -19.77
C ASP A 127 0.86 3.10 -19.92
N VAL A 128 1.82 3.77 -20.56
CA VAL A 128 3.21 3.27 -20.70
C VAL A 128 3.88 3.23 -19.34
N PHE A 129 3.82 4.34 -18.59
CA PHE A 129 4.38 4.43 -17.24
C PHE A 129 3.77 3.37 -16.31
N ILE A 130 2.44 3.19 -16.36
CA ILE A 130 1.77 2.15 -15.56
C ILE A 130 2.23 0.75 -15.97
N SER A 131 2.37 0.48 -17.28
CA SER A 131 2.89 -0.79 -17.77
C SER A 131 4.32 -1.06 -17.29
N ASP A 132 5.19 -0.05 -17.34
CA ASP A 132 6.59 -0.18 -16.91
C ASP A 132 6.71 -0.31 -15.38
N LEU A 133 5.85 0.38 -14.62
CA LEU A 133 5.74 0.19 -13.17
C LEU A 133 5.28 -1.24 -12.82
N CYS A 134 4.31 -1.78 -13.55
CA CYS A 134 3.90 -3.17 -13.39
C CYS A 134 5.05 -4.13 -13.72
N ALA A 135 5.80 -3.91 -14.81
CA ALA A 135 6.96 -4.73 -15.17
C ALA A 135 8.05 -4.66 -14.10
N TYR A 136 8.33 -3.46 -13.56
CA TYR A 136 9.25 -3.27 -12.44
C TYR A 136 8.84 -4.14 -11.24
N LEU A 137 7.56 -4.12 -10.85
CA LEU A 137 7.04 -5.01 -9.80
C LEU A 137 7.17 -6.49 -10.16
N GLU A 138 6.76 -6.90 -11.37
CA GLU A 138 6.85 -8.30 -11.80
C GLU A 138 8.27 -8.87 -11.67
N HIS A 139 9.28 -8.03 -11.91
CA HIS A 139 10.70 -8.37 -11.84
C HIS A 139 11.33 -8.21 -10.46
N GLY A 140 10.56 -7.90 -9.42
CA GLY A 140 11.07 -7.83 -8.04
C GLY A 140 11.20 -6.41 -7.49
N GLY A 141 10.69 -5.41 -8.18
CA GLY A 141 10.60 -4.06 -7.66
C GLY A 141 9.73 -3.95 -6.40
N ALA A 142 9.90 -2.84 -5.70
CA ALA A 142 9.14 -2.50 -4.50
C ALA A 142 8.39 -1.18 -4.66
N LEU A 143 7.13 -1.14 -4.24
CA LEU A 143 6.28 0.05 -4.34
C LEU A 143 5.52 0.30 -3.05
N ILE A 144 5.51 1.54 -2.60
CA ILE A 144 4.54 2.07 -1.66
C ILE A 144 3.64 3.02 -2.44
N CYS A 145 2.34 2.81 -2.37
CA CYS A 145 1.40 3.73 -2.98
C CYS A 145 0.16 3.95 -2.14
N GLY A 146 -0.55 5.03 -2.41
CA GLY A 146 -1.82 5.27 -1.74
C GLY A 146 -2.49 6.50 -2.29
N ALA A 147 -3.82 6.49 -2.32
CA ALA A 147 -4.61 7.57 -2.87
C ALA A 147 -5.85 7.84 -2.02
N THR A 148 -6.40 9.05 -2.14
CA THR A 148 -7.60 9.48 -1.40
C THR A 148 -8.79 9.51 -2.35
N ALA A 149 -9.33 8.32 -2.65
CA ALA A 149 -10.37 8.10 -3.65
C ALA A 149 -11.64 8.93 -3.40
N TRP A 150 -12.14 8.93 -2.15
CA TRP A 150 -13.30 9.74 -1.76
C TRP A 150 -13.06 11.24 -2.01
N GLY A 151 -11.85 11.73 -1.75
CA GLY A 151 -11.48 13.13 -1.94
C GLY A 151 -11.36 13.48 -3.43
N TRP A 152 -10.84 12.56 -4.25
CA TRP A 152 -10.83 12.71 -5.69
C TRP A 152 -12.24 12.81 -6.28
N LEU A 153 -13.18 11.98 -5.82
CA LEU A 153 -14.58 12.03 -6.26
C LEU A 153 -15.28 13.34 -5.89
N GLN A 154 -14.93 13.96 -4.76
CA GLN A 154 -15.51 15.24 -4.36
C GLN A 154 -15.20 16.39 -5.33
N ILE A 155 -14.06 16.33 -6.02
CA ILE A 155 -13.63 17.35 -6.98
C ILE A 155 -13.81 16.91 -8.45
N ASN A 156 -14.32 15.70 -8.67
CA ASN A 156 -14.63 15.11 -9.98
C ASN A 156 -16.06 14.53 -9.98
N ASP A 157 -17.05 15.41 -9.78
CA ASP A 157 -18.45 15.02 -9.55
C ASP A 157 -19.15 14.37 -10.76
N ASP A 158 -18.58 14.50 -11.96
CA ASP A 158 -19.04 13.85 -13.19
C ASP A 158 -18.40 12.46 -13.43
N LYS A 159 -17.50 12.02 -12.54
CA LYS A 159 -16.72 10.79 -12.69
C LYS A 159 -17.20 9.67 -11.78
N LEU A 160 -16.92 8.44 -12.22
CA LEU A 160 -17.04 7.24 -11.41
C LEU A 160 -15.69 6.90 -10.78
N LEU A 161 -15.70 6.11 -9.70
CA LEU A 161 -14.46 5.61 -9.10
C LEU A 161 -13.59 4.83 -10.10
N SER A 162 -14.21 4.17 -11.09
CA SER A 162 -13.50 3.49 -12.18
C SER A 162 -12.73 4.43 -13.13
N ASP A 163 -13.06 5.71 -13.13
CA ASP A 163 -12.36 6.73 -13.92
C ASP A 163 -11.12 7.26 -13.18
N PHE A 164 -10.97 6.96 -11.88
CA PHE A 164 -9.80 7.36 -11.12
C PHE A 164 -8.59 6.49 -11.53
N PRO A 165 -7.48 7.07 -12.05
CA PRO A 165 -6.36 6.29 -12.56
C PRO A 165 -5.78 5.29 -11.55
N PHE A 166 -5.78 5.64 -10.27
CA PHE A 166 -5.31 4.75 -9.20
C PHE A 166 -6.14 3.46 -9.08
N THR A 167 -7.44 3.52 -9.34
CA THR A 167 -8.33 2.34 -9.34
C THR A 167 -7.84 1.30 -10.32
N ARG A 168 -7.44 1.72 -11.53
CA ARG A 168 -6.97 0.81 -12.56
C ARG A 168 -5.68 0.12 -12.17
N PHE A 169 -4.75 0.86 -11.55
CA PHE A 169 -3.52 0.27 -11.02
C PHE A 169 -3.82 -0.75 -9.90
N CYS A 170 -4.65 -0.37 -8.94
CA CYS A 170 -5.05 -1.26 -7.83
C CYS A 170 -5.68 -2.56 -8.35
N ASP A 171 -6.54 -2.46 -9.36
CA ASP A 171 -7.16 -3.62 -10.01
C ASP A 171 -6.13 -4.61 -10.57
N TYR A 172 -5.05 -4.13 -11.17
CA TYR A 172 -3.97 -4.99 -11.69
C TYR A 172 -3.24 -5.73 -10.57
N ILE A 173 -3.00 -5.08 -9.43
CA ILE A 173 -2.26 -5.65 -8.29
C ILE A 173 -3.16 -6.38 -7.28
N GLY A 174 -4.44 -6.60 -7.63
CA GLY A 174 -5.36 -7.40 -6.83
C GLY A 174 -5.96 -6.69 -5.61
N VAL A 175 -6.10 -5.36 -5.68
CA VAL A 175 -6.69 -4.53 -4.63
C VAL A 175 -7.86 -3.74 -5.20
N LYS A 176 -9.01 -3.68 -4.51
CA LYS A 176 -10.05 -2.69 -4.81
C LYS A 176 -9.96 -1.53 -3.84
N ILE A 177 -10.25 -0.34 -4.34
CA ILE A 177 -10.46 0.87 -3.54
C ILE A 177 -11.96 1.17 -3.49
N THR A 178 -12.43 1.79 -2.42
CA THR A 178 -13.82 2.23 -2.25
C THR A 178 -13.93 3.76 -2.32
N ASP A 179 -15.16 4.27 -2.40
CA ASP A 179 -15.49 5.69 -2.42
C ASP A 179 -15.85 6.26 -1.03
N ASN A 180 -15.80 5.43 0.01
CA ASN A 180 -16.06 5.84 1.38
C ASN A 180 -14.80 6.42 2.04
N TYR A 181 -15.02 7.05 3.18
CA TYR A 181 -13.99 7.40 4.15
C TYR A 181 -14.38 6.81 5.51
N ILE A 182 -13.39 6.62 6.37
CA ILE A 182 -13.58 6.02 7.69
C ILE A 182 -12.97 6.93 8.76
N ASP A 183 -13.59 6.94 9.93
CA ASP A 183 -13.02 7.55 11.12
C ASP A 183 -12.20 6.51 11.88
N CYS A 184 -11.06 6.93 12.41
CA CYS A 184 -10.19 6.10 13.24
C CYS A 184 -9.78 6.88 14.49
N PRO A 185 -9.43 6.19 15.59
CA PRO A 185 -8.73 6.82 16.70
C PRO A 185 -7.36 7.35 16.25
N ASN A 186 -6.82 8.28 17.03
CA ASN A 186 -5.45 8.78 16.84
C ASN A 186 -4.62 8.48 18.10
N PRO A 187 -3.61 7.59 18.04
CA PRO A 187 -3.19 6.81 16.86
C PRO A 187 -4.15 5.65 16.53
N ILE A 188 -4.01 5.07 15.33
CA ILE A 188 -4.76 3.89 14.88
C ILE A 188 -4.10 2.64 15.50
N PRO A 189 -4.78 1.89 16.38
CA PRO A 189 -4.20 0.71 17.03
C PRO A 189 -3.97 -0.42 16.03
N PHE A 190 -2.83 -1.09 16.14
CA PHE A 190 -2.59 -2.35 15.46
C PHE A 190 -3.26 -3.50 16.23
N GLN A 191 -4.06 -4.31 15.52
CA GLN A 191 -4.86 -5.38 16.11
C GLN A 191 -4.60 -6.72 15.39
N PRO A 192 -3.49 -7.42 15.73
CA PRO A 192 -3.01 -8.58 14.98
C PRO A 192 -3.96 -9.80 15.01
N GLU A 193 -4.69 -10.00 16.11
CA GLU A 193 -5.58 -11.16 16.31
C GLU A 193 -6.70 -11.23 15.26
N VAL A 194 -7.04 -10.09 14.68
CA VAL A 194 -8.14 -9.94 13.73
C VAL A 194 -7.68 -10.31 12.32
N LEU A 195 -6.48 -9.86 11.95
CA LEU A 195 -5.94 -10.03 10.60
C LEU A 195 -5.60 -11.50 10.31
N CYS A 196 -5.25 -12.28 11.33
CA CYS A 196 -5.00 -13.72 11.23
C CYS A 196 -6.29 -14.56 11.02
N GLY A 197 -7.49 -13.99 11.22
CA GLY A 197 -8.76 -14.72 11.19
C GLY A 197 -9.37 -14.96 9.81
N CYS A 198 -8.92 -14.27 8.77
CA CYS A 198 -9.62 -14.19 7.48
C CYS A 198 -9.32 -15.32 6.48
N TRP A 199 -8.36 -16.22 6.75
CA TRP A 199 -7.92 -17.23 5.77
C TRP A 199 -7.60 -18.59 6.39
N HIS A 200 -8.47 -19.14 7.26
CA HIS A 200 -8.46 -20.59 7.47
C HIS A 200 -9.28 -21.24 6.37
N SER A 201 -8.64 -21.59 5.26
CA SER A 201 -9.20 -22.55 4.32
C SER A 201 -9.42 -23.86 5.07
N HIS A 202 -10.68 -24.24 5.26
CA HIS A 202 -11.02 -25.60 5.66
C HIS A 202 -10.61 -26.50 4.51
N SER A 203 -9.45 -27.13 4.65
CA SER A 203 -9.08 -28.28 3.86
C SER A 203 -9.59 -29.51 4.61
N ASP A 204 -10.81 -29.93 4.29
CA ASP A 204 -11.29 -31.30 4.56
C ASP A 204 -10.86 -32.24 3.42
#